data_AF-A0A453M0K7-F1
#
_entry.id   AF-A0A453M0K7-F1
#
_cell.length_a   1.000
_cell.length_b   1.000
_cell.length_c   1.000
_cell.angle_alpha   90.00
_cell.angle_beta   90.00
_cell.angle_gamma   90.00
#
_symmetry.space_group_name_H-M   'P 1'
#
loop_
_entity.id
_entity.type
_entity.pdbx_description
1 polymer ?
#
loop_
_entity_poly.entity_id
_entity_poly.type
_entity_poly.pdbx_seq_one_letter_code
_entity_poly.pdbx_strand_id
1 'polypeptide(L)'
;MATIKDIFAVIKGREEPDRYVILGNHRDAWTYGAVDPNSGTAALLDVARRLGIMLRSGWTPRRTIILCSWDAEEFGMIGSTEWVEENLGDLQSKAVAYLNVDCAVQGMGLFAGSTPQLDKLLIDVTRQVKDPDVEGKTVHDTWSTMNGGINIERLARTDSDFAPFLHHAGIPCVDLYYGKEFPGYHTALDSYIWMEKHGDPLFLRHLASK
;
A
#
# COMPACT_ATOMS: atom_id res chain seq x y z
N MET A 1 2.39 7.39 29.03
CA MET A 1 1.73 7.53 27.72
C MET A 1 2.79 7.98 26.72
N ALA A 2 2.87 7.33 25.58
CA ALA A 2 3.73 7.76 24.47
C ALA A 2 2.89 8.61 23.50
N THR A 3 3.54 9.56 22.81
CA THR A 3 2.90 10.35 21.75
C THR A 3 3.28 9.74 20.41
N ILE A 4 2.29 9.45 19.57
CA ILE A 4 2.47 8.95 18.20
C ILE A 4 2.28 10.09 17.19
N LYS A 5 2.78 9.93 15.97
CA LYS A 5 2.70 10.96 14.92
C LYS A 5 2.46 10.38 13.52
N ASP A 6 1.25 10.59 13.02
CA ASP A 6 0.95 10.35 11.60
C ASP A 6 1.39 11.54 10.75
N ILE A 7 1.89 11.25 9.55
CA ILE A 7 2.33 12.25 8.58
C ILE A 7 1.46 12.20 7.34
N PHE A 8 0.96 13.36 6.92
CA PHE A 8 0.07 13.50 5.77
C PHE A 8 0.67 14.41 4.70
N ALA A 9 0.57 14.00 3.44
CA ALA A 9 0.77 14.87 2.29
C ALA A 9 -0.51 14.93 1.44
N VAL A 10 -1.02 16.13 1.20
CA VAL A 10 -2.29 16.34 0.49
C VAL A 10 -2.04 17.04 -0.85
N ILE A 11 -2.44 16.39 -1.93
CA ILE A 11 -2.45 16.97 -3.27
C ILE A 11 -3.91 17.27 -3.62
N LYS A 12 -4.28 18.54 -3.55
CA LYS A 12 -5.67 18.97 -3.78
C LYS A 12 -6.12 18.69 -5.21
N GLY A 13 -7.29 18.07 -5.35
CA GLY A 13 -7.94 17.83 -6.62
C GLY A 13 -8.41 19.12 -7.29
N ARG A 14 -8.41 19.13 -8.63
CA ARG A 14 -8.84 20.29 -9.41
C ARG A 14 -10.36 20.39 -9.59
N GLU A 15 -11.05 19.27 -9.78
CA GLU A 15 -12.47 19.25 -10.10
C GLU A 15 -13.34 18.77 -8.93
N GLU A 16 -12.88 17.74 -8.23
CA GLU A 16 -13.55 17.14 -7.07
C GLU A 16 -12.59 17.18 -5.86
N PRO A 17 -12.24 18.38 -5.34
CA PRO A 17 -11.29 18.52 -4.23
C PRO A 17 -11.79 17.89 -2.91
N ASP A 18 -13.09 17.63 -2.80
CA ASP A 18 -13.79 17.00 -1.68
C ASP A 18 -13.97 15.48 -1.87
N ARG A 19 -13.25 14.87 -2.82
CA ARG A 19 -13.16 13.41 -2.98
C ARG A 19 -11.74 12.94 -2.77
N TYR A 20 -11.56 11.92 -1.94
CA TYR A 20 -10.24 11.49 -1.47
C TYR A 20 -9.88 10.11 -2.00
N VAL A 21 -8.72 10.01 -2.66
CA VAL A 21 -8.03 8.74 -2.89
C VAL A 21 -6.85 8.71 -1.93
N ILE A 22 -6.85 7.73 -1.03
CA ILE A 22 -5.92 7.69 0.10
C ILE A 22 -4.95 6.53 -0.13
N LEU A 23 -3.65 6.77 -0.01
CA LEU A 23 -2.60 5.76 -0.06
C LEU A 23 -1.85 5.79 1.28
N GLY A 24 -1.84 4.67 1.98
CA GLY A 24 -1.25 4.55 3.32
C GLY A 24 -0.24 3.41 3.44
N ASN A 25 0.68 3.61 4.37
CA ASN A 25 1.70 2.67 4.82
C ASN A 25 2.08 3.08 6.25
N HIS A 26 2.24 2.14 7.18
CA HIS A 26 2.80 2.45 8.49
C HIS A 26 4.32 2.59 8.45
N ARG A 27 4.88 3.15 9.51
CA ARG A 27 6.30 3.54 9.57
C ARG A 27 7.02 2.99 10.80
N ASP A 28 6.28 2.72 11.88
CA ASP A 28 6.86 2.08 13.04
C ASP A 28 7.19 0.62 12.74
N ALA A 29 8.18 0.07 13.44
CA ALA A 29 8.59 -1.31 13.27
C ALA A 29 9.05 -1.87 14.62
N TRP A 30 8.95 -3.18 14.81
CA TRP A 30 9.49 -3.82 16.02
C TRP A 30 11.01 -3.65 16.17
N THR A 31 11.75 -3.69 15.06
CA THR A 31 13.22 -3.58 15.06
C THR A 31 13.72 -2.64 13.95
N TYR A 32 14.34 -3.16 12.89
CA TYR A 32 14.75 -2.37 11.72
C TYR A 32 13.66 -2.31 10.66
N GLY A 33 12.88 -3.39 10.50
CA GLY A 33 11.67 -3.39 9.68
C GLY A 33 11.92 -3.13 8.19
N ALA A 34 12.92 -3.77 7.59
CA ALA A 34 13.29 -3.49 6.20
C ALA A 34 12.21 -3.97 5.21
N VAL A 35 11.55 -5.09 5.51
CA VAL A 35 10.34 -5.54 4.86
C VAL A 35 9.15 -4.82 5.49
N ASP A 36 8.91 -5.05 6.78
CA ASP A 36 7.76 -4.56 7.53
C ASP A 36 8.16 -3.37 8.42
N PRO A 37 7.83 -2.12 8.06
CA PRO A 37 7.10 -1.66 6.86
C PRO A 37 7.96 -0.90 5.86
N ASN A 38 9.28 -0.78 6.08
CA ASN A 38 10.08 0.19 5.33
C ASN A 38 10.15 -0.09 3.83
N SER A 39 9.82 -1.31 3.39
CA SER A 39 9.65 -1.61 1.95
C SER A 39 8.46 -0.84 1.36
N GLY A 40 7.32 -0.79 2.05
CA GLY A 40 6.17 0.04 1.69
C GLY A 40 6.44 1.52 1.89
N THR A 41 7.18 1.91 2.93
CA THR A 41 7.57 3.32 3.14
C THR A 41 8.42 3.81 1.97
N ALA A 42 9.36 2.99 1.49
CA ALA A 42 10.16 3.32 0.32
C ALA A 42 9.30 3.46 -0.95
N ALA A 43 8.30 2.59 -1.15
CA ALA A 43 7.34 2.70 -2.24
C ALA A 43 6.52 3.99 -2.16
N LEU A 44 5.94 4.29 -0.99
CA LEU A 44 5.16 5.50 -0.71
C LEU A 44 5.98 6.77 -1.01
N LEU A 45 7.23 6.83 -0.56
CA LEU A 45 8.11 7.97 -0.80
C LEU A 45 8.44 8.14 -2.30
N ASP A 46 8.64 7.06 -3.06
CA ASP A 46 8.87 7.16 -4.50
C ASP A 46 7.61 7.60 -5.26
N VAL A 47 6.42 7.13 -4.85
CA VAL A 47 5.13 7.62 -5.37
C VAL A 47 4.98 9.11 -5.10
N ALA A 48 5.20 9.55 -3.85
CA ALA A 48 5.15 10.95 -3.46
C ALA A 48 6.10 11.81 -4.30
N ARG A 49 7.34 11.34 -4.50
CA ARG A 49 8.35 12.00 -5.33
C ARG A 49 7.90 12.15 -6.78
N ARG A 50 7.34 11.09 -7.38
CA ARG A 50 6.84 11.08 -8.78
C ARG A 50 5.65 12.00 -8.95
N LEU A 51 4.67 11.96 -8.05
CA LEU A 51 3.55 12.90 -8.03
C LEU A 51 4.04 14.34 -7.91
N GLY A 52 5.03 14.61 -7.06
CA GLY A 52 5.67 15.91 -6.94
C GLY A 52 6.33 16.40 -8.24
N ILE A 53 6.95 15.51 -9.02
CA ILE A 53 7.48 15.84 -10.36
C ILE A 53 6.33 16.18 -11.31
N MET A 54 5.29 15.36 -11.36
CA MET A 54 4.12 15.60 -12.22
C MET A 54 3.44 16.94 -11.93
N LEU A 55 3.29 17.29 -10.65
CA LEU A 55 2.77 18.59 -10.23
C LEU A 55 3.62 19.76 -10.75
N ARG A 56 4.95 19.66 -10.65
CA ARG A 56 5.86 20.69 -11.19
C ARG A 56 5.81 20.79 -12.72
N SER A 57 5.41 19.71 -13.40
CA SER A 57 5.17 19.68 -14.84
C SER A 57 3.76 20.15 -15.24
N GLY A 58 2.93 20.61 -14.30
CA GLY A 58 1.61 21.19 -14.56
C GLY A 58 0.46 20.18 -14.58
N TRP A 59 0.71 18.91 -14.28
CA TRP A 59 -0.37 17.95 -14.06
C TRP A 59 -1.05 18.23 -12.72
N THR A 60 -2.36 18.03 -12.64
CA THR A 60 -3.13 18.09 -11.39
C THR A 60 -4.14 16.95 -11.37
N PRO A 61 -4.33 16.26 -10.23
CA PRO A 61 -5.32 15.19 -10.18
C PRO A 61 -6.75 15.76 -10.21
N ARG A 62 -7.70 14.97 -10.73
CA ARG A 62 -9.12 15.32 -10.71
C ARG A 62 -9.66 15.41 -9.27
N ARG A 63 -9.31 14.41 -8.45
CA ARG A 63 -9.67 14.25 -7.03
C ARG A 63 -8.47 14.51 -6.13
N THR A 64 -8.71 14.76 -4.86
CA THR A 64 -7.63 14.95 -3.89
C THR A 64 -6.95 13.61 -3.60
N ILE A 65 -5.61 13.60 -3.63
CA ILE A 65 -4.79 12.46 -3.21
C ILE A 65 -4.24 12.76 -1.83
N ILE A 66 -4.39 11.82 -0.89
CA ILE A 66 -3.84 11.90 0.46
C ILE A 66 -2.84 10.76 0.61
N LEU A 67 -1.59 11.09 0.93
CA LEU A 67 -0.56 10.13 1.26
C LEU A 67 -0.40 10.13 2.78
N CYS A 68 -0.50 8.95 3.39
CA CYS A 68 -0.45 8.77 4.84
C CYS A 68 0.73 7.89 5.23
N SER A 69 1.50 8.33 6.23
CA SER A 69 2.50 7.52 6.90
C SER A 69 2.07 7.35 8.36
N TRP A 70 1.52 6.17 8.65
CA TRP A 70 0.92 5.83 9.94
C TRP A 70 1.99 5.49 10.98
N ASP A 71 1.65 5.71 12.25
CA ASP A 71 2.48 5.39 13.41
C ASP A 71 1.71 4.49 14.38
N ALA A 72 2.44 3.67 15.13
CA ALA A 72 1.91 2.67 16.06
C ALA A 72 0.96 1.63 15.42
N GLU A 73 1.23 1.22 14.18
CA GLU A 73 0.52 0.10 13.55
C GLU A 73 0.82 -1.22 14.25
N GLU A 74 2.09 -1.44 14.62
CA GLU A 74 2.54 -2.68 15.26
C GLU A 74 1.92 -2.89 16.65
N PHE A 75 1.35 -1.81 17.21
CA PHE A 75 0.64 -1.80 18.49
C PHE A 75 -0.88 -1.95 18.32
N GLY A 76 -1.37 -2.25 17.11
CA GLY A 76 -2.76 -2.50 16.78
C GLY A 76 -3.40 -1.42 15.91
N MET A 77 -2.73 -1.02 14.83
CA MET A 77 -3.20 -0.01 13.86
C MET A 77 -3.61 1.31 14.54
N ILE A 78 -2.89 1.74 15.58
CA ILE A 78 -3.36 2.82 16.45
C ILE A 78 -3.46 4.13 15.69
N GLY A 79 -2.42 4.55 14.96
CA GLY A 79 -2.44 5.82 14.22
C GLY A 79 -3.56 5.89 13.19
N SER A 80 -3.66 4.89 12.32
CA SER A 80 -4.72 4.84 11.31
C SER A 80 -6.12 4.74 11.91
N THR A 81 -6.30 3.99 13.00
CA THR A 81 -7.59 3.87 13.69
C THR A 81 -8.02 5.19 14.30
N GLU A 82 -7.17 5.83 15.10
CA GLU A 82 -7.49 7.12 15.72
C GLU A 82 -7.79 8.19 14.68
N TRP A 83 -7.04 8.21 13.56
CA TRP A 83 -7.31 9.16 12.49
C TRP A 83 -8.66 8.90 11.79
N VAL A 84 -9.01 7.63 11.55
CA VAL A 84 -10.31 7.27 10.99
C VAL A 84 -11.45 7.66 11.95
N GLU A 85 -11.30 7.43 13.25
CA GLU A 85 -12.29 7.81 14.26
C GLU A 85 -12.48 9.32 14.32
N GLU A 86 -11.39 10.10 14.31
CA GLU A 86 -11.44 11.56 14.32
C GLU A 86 -12.14 12.12 13.07
N ASN A 87 -11.97 11.47 11.92
CA ASN A 87 -12.43 11.96 10.61
C ASN A 87 -13.62 11.20 10.03
N LEU A 88 -14.29 10.35 10.82
CA LEU A 88 -15.24 9.34 10.34
C LEU A 88 -16.33 9.90 9.41
N GLY A 89 -17.01 10.97 9.83
CA GLY A 89 -18.11 11.57 9.04
C GLY A 89 -17.65 12.14 7.69
N ASP A 90 -16.45 12.71 7.66
CA ASP A 90 -15.84 13.22 6.44
C ASP A 90 -15.41 12.07 5.52
N LEU A 91 -14.76 11.05 6.08
CA LEU A 91 -14.31 9.89 5.32
C LEU A 91 -15.48 9.12 4.70
N GLN A 92 -16.55 8.87 5.45
CA GLN A 92 -17.74 8.18 4.94
C GLN A 92 -18.41 8.89 3.76
N SER A 93 -18.31 10.22 3.69
CA SER A 93 -18.94 11.02 2.64
C SER A 93 -18.01 11.40 1.48
N LYS A 94 -16.69 11.37 1.69
CA LYS A 94 -15.69 11.93 0.77
C LYS A 94 -14.65 10.93 0.29
N ALA A 95 -14.34 9.88 1.06
CA ALA A 95 -13.34 8.90 0.66
C ALA A 95 -13.86 8.00 -0.47
N VAL A 96 -13.07 7.89 -1.54
CA VAL A 96 -13.38 7.07 -2.72
C VAL A 96 -12.80 5.67 -2.55
N ALA A 97 -11.55 5.60 -2.12
CA ALA A 97 -10.85 4.34 -1.85
C ALA A 97 -9.64 4.58 -0.94
N TYR A 98 -9.26 3.54 -0.21
CA TYR A 98 -7.99 3.44 0.52
C TYR A 98 -7.11 2.36 -0.12
N LEU A 99 -5.87 2.70 -0.43
CA LEU A 99 -4.86 1.78 -0.93
C LEU A 99 -3.83 1.56 0.17
N ASN A 100 -3.64 0.31 0.56
CA ASN A 100 -2.67 -0.10 1.56
C ASN A 100 -1.46 -0.74 0.89
N VAL A 101 -0.26 -0.26 1.23
CA VAL A 101 1.00 -0.89 0.86
C VAL A 101 1.88 -0.92 2.10
N ASP A 102 1.60 -1.87 2.97
CA ASP A 102 2.35 -2.10 4.21
C ASP A 102 3.77 -2.61 3.91
N CYS A 103 3.88 -3.88 3.55
CA CYS A 103 5.08 -4.45 2.97
C CYS A 103 4.97 -4.35 1.44
N ALA A 104 5.83 -3.59 0.75
CA ALA A 104 5.83 -3.61 -0.71
C ALA A 104 6.31 -4.97 -1.25
N VAL A 105 7.35 -5.53 -0.63
CA VAL A 105 7.99 -6.78 -1.06
C VAL A 105 8.52 -7.56 0.13
N GLN A 106 8.07 -8.81 0.25
CA GLN A 106 8.58 -9.84 1.16
C GLN A 106 8.99 -11.13 0.42
N GLY A 107 8.87 -11.17 -0.90
CA GLY A 107 9.28 -12.32 -1.72
C GLY A 107 8.77 -12.24 -3.16
N MET A 108 8.56 -13.41 -3.77
CA MET A 108 8.11 -13.53 -5.18
C MET A 108 6.59 -13.74 -5.27
N GLY A 109 6.02 -13.29 -6.39
CA GLY A 109 4.59 -13.48 -6.72
C GLY A 109 3.69 -12.42 -6.08
N LEU A 110 2.75 -11.89 -6.88
CA LEU A 110 1.82 -10.88 -6.41
C LEU A 110 0.76 -11.50 -5.48
N PHE A 111 0.57 -10.86 -4.32
CA PHE A 111 -0.62 -10.97 -3.51
C PHE A 111 -1.47 -9.72 -3.67
N ALA A 112 -2.80 -9.90 -3.71
CA ALA A 112 -3.72 -8.79 -3.65
C ALA A 112 -4.99 -9.14 -2.87
N GLY A 113 -5.32 -8.31 -1.89
CA GLY A 113 -6.61 -8.29 -1.22
C GLY A 113 -7.42 -7.07 -1.67
N SER A 114 -8.72 -7.24 -1.89
CA SER A 114 -9.56 -6.12 -2.34
C SER A 114 -11.02 -6.28 -1.98
N THR A 115 -11.69 -5.14 -1.83
CA THR A 115 -13.14 -5.05 -1.93
C THR A 115 -13.62 -5.29 -3.37
N PRO A 116 -14.77 -5.98 -3.60
CA PRO A 116 -15.23 -6.34 -4.96
C PRO A 116 -15.35 -5.17 -5.94
N GLN A 117 -15.62 -3.97 -5.42
CA GLN A 117 -15.74 -2.73 -6.19
C GLN A 117 -14.44 -2.37 -6.94
N LEU A 118 -13.29 -2.83 -6.46
CA LEU A 118 -11.97 -2.50 -7.00
C LEU A 118 -11.32 -3.66 -7.78
N ASP A 119 -11.92 -4.85 -7.79
CA ASP A 119 -11.37 -6.05 -8.43
C ASP A 119 -11.04 -5.82 -9.91
N LYS A 120 -11.99 -5.27 -10.67
CA LYS A 120 -11.77 -5.03 -12.11
C LYS A 120 -10.63 -4.05 -12.36
N LEU A 121 -10.58 -2.96 -11.59
CA LEU A 121 -9.53 -1.95 -11.71
C LEU A 121 -8.16 -2.58 -11.43
N LEU A 122 -8.04 -3.34 -10.35
CA LEU A 122 -6.82 -4.04 -9.98
C LEU A 122 -6.35 -4.98 -11.10
N ILE A 123 -7.25 -5.80 -11.65
CA ILE A 123 -6.95 -6.70 -12.77
C ILE A 123 -6.50 -5.91 -14.00
N ASP A 124 -7.18 -4.83 -14.36
CA ASP A 124 -6.84 -4.01 -15.53
C ASP A 124 -5.49 -3.28 -15.37
N VAL A 125 -5.12 -2.90 -14.15
CA VAL A 125 -3.81 -2.31 -13.84
C VAL A 125 -2.69 -3.35 -13.97
N THR A 126 -2.87 -4.56 -13.42
CA THR A 126 -1.84 -5.62 -13.49
C THR A 126 -1.50 -6.06 -14.92
N ARG A 127 -2.40 -5.85 -15.89
CA ARG A 127 -2.15 -6.07 -17.32
C ARG A 127 -1.26 -5.01 -17.98
N GLN A 128 -1.10 -3.86 -17.34
CA GLN A 128 -0.31 -2.73 -17.86
C GLN A 128 1.09 -2.66 -17.24
N VAL A 129 1.33 -3.42 -16.16
CA VAL A 129 2.62 -3.48 -15.48
C VAL A 129 3.40 -4.69 -15.99
N LYS A 130 4.64 -4.46 -16.42
CA LYS A 130 5.55 -5.54 -16.79
C LYS A 130 5.94 -6.33 -15.55
N ASP A 131 5.99 -7.65 -15.66
CA ASP A 131 6.45 -8.48 -14.56
C ASP A 131 7.95 -8.29 -14.33
N PRO A 132 8.40 -8.11 -13.07
CA PRO A 132 9.81 -7.91 -12.75
C PRO A 132 10.64 -9.21 -12.79
N ASP A 133 9.99 -10.38 -12.69
CA ASP A 133 10.64 -11.69 -12.56
C ASP A 133 10.67 -12.47 -13.88
N VAL A 134 9.73 -12.20 -14.79
CA VAL A 134 9.59 -12.92 -16.06
C VAL A 134 9.54 -11.96 -17.25
N GLU A 135 10.62 -11.96 -18.04
CA GLU A 135 10.74 -11.11 -19.22
C GLU A 135 9.61 -11.34 -20.23
N GLY A 136 9.07 -10.24 -20.76
CA GLY A 136 8.01 -10.26 -21.77
C GLY A 136 6.61 -10.55 -21.24
N LYS A 137 6.44 -10.79 -19.94
CA LYS A 137 5.14 -10.98 -19.30
C LYS A 137 4.68 -9.73 -18.55
N THR A 138 3.37 -9.66 -18.32
CA THR A 138 2.75 -8.71 -17.39
C THR A 138 2.60 -9.33 -16.02
N VAL A 139 2.44 -8.50 -14.99
CA VAL A 139 2.14 -8.96 -13.63
C VAL A 139 0.87 -9.81 -13.61
N HIS A 140 -0.12 -9.48 -14.44
CA HIS A 140 -1.32 -10.30 -14.61
C HIS A 140 -1.02 -11.72 -15.10
N ASP A 141 -0.11 -11.88 -16.07
CA ASP A 141 0.21 -13.18 -16.66
C ASP A 141 0.88 -14.10 -15.64
N THR A 142 1.82 -13.59 -14.87
CA THR A 142 2.54 -14.34 -13.83
C THR A 142 1.64 -14.62 -12.64
N TRP A 143 0.85 -13.63 -12.18
CA TRP A 143 -0.12 -13.80 -11.10
C TRP A 143 -1.14 -14.89 -11.41
N SER A 144 -1.70 -14.89 -12.62
CA SER A 144 -2.62 -15.94 -13.08
C SER A 144 -1.94 -17.31 -13.14
N THR A 145 -0.72 -17.38 -13.65
CA THR A 145 0.01 -18.65 -13.80
C THR A 145 0.38 -19.26 -12.45
N MET A 146 0.90 -18.46 -11.51
CA MET A 146 1.37 -18.94 -10.20
C MET A 146 0.23 -19.45 -9.32
N ASN A 147 -0.96 -18.84 -9.42
CA ASN A 147 -2.09 -19.14 -8.56
C ASN A 147 -3.16 -20.05 -9.21
N GLY A 148 -2.92 -20.53 -10.44
CA GLY A 148 -3.92 -21.30 -11.19
C GLY A 148 -5.15 -20.47 -11.61
N GLY A 149 -4.98 -19.15 -11.70
CA GLY A 149 -6.01 -18.15 -11.96
C GLY A 149 -5.75 -16.86 -11.20
N ILE A 150 -6.56 -15.84 -11.48
CA ILE A 150 -6.54 -14.59 -10.70
C ILE A 150 -7.30 -14.82 -9.39
N ASN A 151 -6.61 -14.74 -8.26
CA ASN A 151 -7.20 -14.86 -6.94
C ASN A 151 -7.00 -13.57 -6.15
N ILE A 152 -8.09 -12.85 -5.92
CA ILE A 152 -8.13 -11.63 -5.10
C ILE A 152 -8.77 -11.99 -3.77
N GLU A 153 -7.99 -11.90 -2.70
CA GLU A 153 -8.46 -12.17 -1.36
C GLU A 153 -9.51 -11.14 -0.92
N ARG A 154 -10.53 -11.56 -0.18
CA ARG A 154 -11.44 -10.62 0.46
C ARG A 154 -10.81 -10.13 1.76
N LEU A 155 -10.77 -8.82 1.95
CA LEU A 155 -10.19 -8.15 3.12
C LEU A 155 -11.07 -8.34 4.39
N ALA A 156 -11.20 -9.58 4.86
CA ALA A 156 -11.90 -9.90 6.12
C ALA A 156 -10.99 -9.85 7.35
N ARG A 157 -9.67 -9.77 7.12
CA ARG A 157 -8.60 -9.67 8.12
C ARG A 157 -8.45 -8.26 8.68
N THR A 158 -7.65 -8.16 9.73
CA THR A 158 -7.41 -6.95 10.55
C THR A 158 -5.94 -6.86 10.94
N ASP A 159 -5.07 -7.00 9.95
CA ASP A 159 -3.62 -7.19 10.10
C ASP A 159 -2.80 -6.07 9.46
N SER A 160 -3.45 -4.96 9.08
CA SER A 160 -2.80 -3.74 8.61
C SER A 160 -3.81 -2.57 8.60
N ASP A 161 -3.34 -1.37 8.26
CA ASP A 161 -4.07 -0.09 8.36
C ASP A 161 -5.33 0.01 7.50
N PHE A 162 -5.59 -0.90 6.55
CA PHE A 162 -6.87 -0.90 5.83
C PHE A 162 -8.07 -1.25 6.73
N ALA A 163 -7.83 -1.89 7.88
CA ALA A 163 -8.86 -2.39 8.77
C ALA A 163 -9.85 -1.31 9.25
N PRO A 164 -9.41 -0.18 9.84
CA PRO A 164 -10.34 0.89 10.24
C PRO A 164 -11.05 1.53 9.04
N PHE A 165 -10.39 1.67 7.89
CA PHE A 165 -11.01 2.22 6.68
C PHE A 165 -12.16 1.34 6.17
N LEU A 166 -11.94 0.03 6.11
CA LEU A 166 -12.94 -0.90 5.59
C LEU A 166 -14.01 -1.22 6.62
N HIS A 167 -13.62 -1.71 7.79
CA HIS A 167 -14.53 -2.33 8.75
C HIS A 167 -15.29 -1.30 9.60
N HIS A 168 -14.68 -0.13 9.83
CA HIS A 168 -15.29 0.93 10.62
C HIS A 168 -15.89 2.03 9.73
N ALA A 169 -15.14 2.53 8.74
CA ALA A 169 -15.61 3.62 7.87
C ALA A 169 -16.34 3.16 6.61
N GLY A 170 -16.29 1.87 6.24
CA GLY A 170 -17.01 1.35 5.06
C GLY A 170 -16.41 1.76 3.72
N ILE A 171 -15.12 2.08 3.68
CA ILE A 171 -14.41 2.60 2.50
C ILE A 171 -13.88 1.43 1.66
N PRO A 172 -14.07 1.42 0.33
CA PRO A 172 -13.45 0.44 -0.54
C PRO A 172 -11.92 0.42 -0.39
N CYS A 173 -11.36 -0.75 -0.10
CA CYS A 173 -9.92 -0.91 0.13
C CYS A 173 -9.27 -1.89 -0.85
N VAL A 174 -7.97 -1.68 -1.10
CA VAL A 174 -7.03 -2.64 -1.69
C VAL A 174 -5.83 -2.76 -0.76
N ASP A 175 -5.28 -3.95 -0.67
CA ASP A 175 -3.98 -4.24 -0.06
C ASP A 175 -3.14 -5.08 -1.04
N LEU A 176 -1.89 -4.68 -1.27
CA LEU A 176 -1.06 -5.21 -2.36
C LEU A 176 0.39 -5.38 -1.94
N TYR A 177 0.97 -6.55 -2.22
CA TYR A 177 2.38 -6.81 -1.95
C TYR A 177 2.94 -7.98 -2.76
N TYR A 178 4.27 -8.08 -2.84
CA TYR A 178 4.97 -9.22 -3.45
C TYR A 178 5.48 -10.20 -2.40
N GLY A 179 5.16 -11.49 -2.53
CA GLY A 179 5.58 -12.56 -1.63
C GLY A 179 4.59 -12.80 -0.49
N LYS A 180 4.42 -14.04 -0.04
CA LYS A 180 3.42 -14.37 0.99
C LYS A 180 3.97 -14.32 2.42
N GLU A 181 5.18 -14.82 2.65
CA GLU A 181 5.79 -14.92 3.97
C GLU A 181 7.31 -14.75 3.83
N PHE A 182 7.97 -14.22 4.86
CA PHE A 182 9.43 -14.21 4.96
C PHE A 182 9.92 -14.63 6.35
N PRO A 183 11.09 -15.28 6.49
CA PRO A 183 11.52 -15.86 7.76
C PRO A 183 11.89 -14.85 8.86
N GLY A 184 12.09 -13.57 8.51
CA GLY A 184 12.58 -12.54 9.41
C GLY A 184 11.48 -11.72 10.11
N TYR A 185 10.21 -12.02 9.84
CA TYR A 185 9.06 -11.24 10.32
C TYR A 185 9.11 -10.95 11.82
N HIS A 186 9.02 -9.65 12.18
CA HIS A 186 9.08 -9.14 13.56
C HIS A 186 10.32 -9.53 14.36
N THR A 187 11.42 -9.86 13.68
CA THR A 187 12.71 -10.16 14.32
C THR A 187 13.78 -9.15 13.90
N ALA A 188 14.90 -9.12 14.63
CA ALA A 188 16.08 -8.34 14.24
C ALA A 188 16.74 -8.80 12.92
N LEU A 189 16.26 -9.90 12.33
CA LEU A 189 16.71 -10.37 11.01
C LEU A 189 15.97 -9.67 9.86
N ASP A 190 14.83 -9.02 10.13
CA ASP A 190 14.21 -8.11 9.17
C ASP A 190 15.11 -6.87 9.00
N SER A 191 16.01 -6.97 8.05
CA SER A 191 17.14 -6.06 7.89
C SER A 191 17.37 -5.75 6.42
N TYR A 192 17.94 -4.58 6.15
CA TYR A 192 18.26 -4.16 4.79
C TYR A 192 19.15 -5.18 4.04
N ILE A 193 20.07 -5.83 4.77
CA ILE A 193 20.94 -6.88 4.22
C ILE A 193 20.12 -8.06 3.71
N TRP A 194 19.06 -8.47 4.44
CA TRP A 194 18.17 -9.54 3.98
C TRP A 194 17.41 -9.10 2.73
N MET A 195 16.89 -7.86 2.72
CA MET A 195 16.17 -7.32 1.57
C MET A 195 17.05 -7.32 0.31
N GLU A 196 18.26 -6.76 0.41
CA GLU A 196 19.21 -6.65 -0.71
C GLU A 196 19.73 -8.02 -1.19
N LYS A 197 19.80 -9.03 -0.33
CA LYS A 197 20.35 -10.35 -0.72
C LYS A 197 19.28 -11.35 -1.14
N HIS A 198 18.07 -11.23 -0.59
CA HIS A 198 17.06 -12.29 -0.66
C HIS A 198 15.66 -11.76 -1.00
N GLY A 199 15.24 -10.62 -0.44
CA GLY A 199 13.90 -10.07 -0.68
C GLY A 199 13.72 -9.57 -2.12
N ASP A 200 14.56 -8.60 -2.51
CA ASP A 200 14.54 -8.00 -3.84
C ASP A 200 15.89 -7.40 -4.25
N PRO A 201 16.89 -8.22 -4.62
CA PRO A 201 18.26 -7.74 -4.84
C PRO A 201 18.45 -6.62 -5.86
N LEU A 202 17.53 -6.48 -6.81
CA LEU A 202 17.56 -5.44 -7.83
C LEU A 202 16.45 -4.39 -7.65
N PHE A 203 15.67 -4.49 -6.59
CA PHE A 203 14.52 -3.62 -6.30
C PHE A 203 13.49 -3.53 -7.43
N LEU A 204 13.42 -4.56 -8.30
CA LEU A 204 12.53 -4.58 -9.45
C LEU A 204 11.08 -4.88 -9.04
N ARG A 205 10.88 -5.68 -7.99
CA ARG A 205 9.54 -5.92 -7.44
C ARG A 205 9.02 -4.67 -6.73
N HIS A 206 9.88 -3.95 -5.99
CA HIS A 206 9.53 -2.64 -5.42
C HIS A 206 9.16 -1.61 -6.49
N LEU A 207 9.73 -1.73 -7.69
CA LEU A 207 9.37 -0.87 -8.81
C LEU A 207 8.00 -1.22 -9.38
N ALA A 208 7.62 -2.51 -9.38
CA ALA A 208 6.33 -2.99 -9.88
C ALA A 208 5.18 -2.82 -8.89
N SER A 209 5.47 -2.74 -7.58
CA SER A 209 4.48 -2.68 -6.50
C SER A 209 3.98 -1.27 -6.15
N LYS A 210 4.30 -0.25 -6.94
CA LYS A 210 3.99 1.16 -6.66
C LYS A 210 3.29 1.88 -7.80
#